data_AF-A0AAJ2RT84-F1
#
_entry.id   AF-A0AAJ2RT84-F1
#
_cell.length_a   1.000
_cell.length_b   1.000
_cell.length_c   1.000
_cell.angle_alpha   90.00
_cell.angle_beta   90.00
_cell.angle_gamma   90.00
#
_symmetry.space_group_name_H-M   'P 1'
#
loop_
_entity.id
_entity.type
_entity.pdbx_description
1 polymer ?
#
loop_
_entity_poly.entity_id
_entity_poly.type
_entity_poly.pdbx_seq_one_letter_code
_entity_poly.pdbx_strand_id
1 'polypeptide(L)'
;MFKKTNLFSISTAVALSLLLVSSTLASEASEASEASEASEASEASEASEASEASEASEASEASEASEGVYSETATGMVELVVQAICDGDIERHLGMHQRKIEPDPYYEEKFSIFHEACNDAGIAEMEVTSDFDDDVMQEQKRRYLIDANIVMGDGAVYTTSIRVAWGSIQGAEGSEPVETWRLAGLSRVQVPILNEALSRN
;
A
#
# COMPACT_ATOMS: atom_id res chain seq x y z
N MET A 1 -12.07 -63.00 34.24
CA MET A 1 -13.47 -62.97 33.75
C MET A 1 -13.58 -61.85 32.72
N PHE A 2 -14.36 -62.07 31.67
CA PHE A 2 -14.35 -61.48 30.33
C PHE A 2 -14.66 -59.96 30.14
N LYS A 3 -14.09 -59.39 29.05
CA LYS A 3 -14.68 -58.42 28.06
C LYS A 3 -15.09 -57.01 28.53
N LYS A 4 -15.22 -55.97 27.70
CA LYS A 4 -14.87 -55.57 26.32
C LYS A 4 -15.17 -54.05 26.26
N THR A 5 -14.53 -53.36 25.31
CA THR A 5 -14.87 -52.06 24.70
C THR A 5 -16.36 -51.80 24.45
N ASN A 6 -16.79 -50.52 24.46
CA ASN A 6 -17.64 -49.85 23.44
C ASN A 6 -17.70 -48.33 23.74
N LEU A 7 -17.39 -47.41 22.82
CA LEU A 7 -18.01 -47.00 21.54
C LEU A 7 -19.22 -46.05 21.68
N PHE A 8 -19.03 -44.84 21.12
CA PHE A 8 -19.95 -43.85 20.55
C PHE A 8 -21.30 -43.52 21.20
N SER A 9 -21.50 -42.22 21.45
CA SER A 9 -22.78 -41.57 21.18
C SER A 9 -22.53 -40.25 20.43
N ILE A 10 -22.86 -40.28 19.14
CA ILE A 10 -22.92 -39.14 18.24
C ILE A 10 -24.26 -38.45 18.52
N SER A 11 -24.25 -37.19 18.94
CA SER A 11 -25.47 -36.39 18.98
C SER A 11 -25.52 -35.52 17.72
N THR A 12 -26.17 -36.08 16.70
CA THR A 12 -26.71 -35.37 15.54
C THR A 12 -27.89 -34.51 15.97
N ALA A 13 -27.76 -33.19 15.89
CA ALA A 13 -28.86 -32.30 15.57
C ALA A 13 -28.31 -30.87 15.45
N VAL A 14 -28.27 -30.34 14.22
CA VAL A 14 -28.74 -29.00 13.83
C VAL A 14 -28.15 -28.68 12.45
N ALA A 15 -29.04 -28.20 11.56
CA ALA A 15 -28.83 -27.72 10.20
C ALA A 15 -28.57 -28.82 9.16
N LEU A 16 -29.54 -29.39 8.42
CA LEU A 16 -30.88 -28.93 8.00
C LEU A 16 -30.93 -27.49 7.46
N SER A 17 -30.26 -27.24 6.33
CA SER A 17 -30.65 -26.23 5.32
C SER A 17 -29.82 -26.36 4.03
N LEU A 18 -29.80 -27.56 3.45
CA LEU A 18 -29.18 -27.79 2.14
C LEU A 18 -30.12 -28.62 1.28
N LEU A 19 -31.24 -28.02 0.87
CA LEU A 19 -32.11 -28.58 -0.15
C LEU A 19 -32.70 -27.47 -1.02
N LEU A 20 -32.40 -27.63 -2.32
CA LEU A 20 -33.25 -27.32 -3.47
C LEU A 20 -33.36 -25.86 -3.88
N VAL A 21 -32.80 -25.55 -5.04
CA VAL A 21 -33.55 -25.44 -6.31
C VAL A 21 -32.46 -25.43 -7.42
N SER A 22 -32.18 -26.57 -8.06
CA SER A 22 -32.89 -27.08 -9.24
C SER A 22 -32.86 -26.11 -10.41
N SER A 23 -32.05 -26.39 -11.43
CA SER A 23 -32.49 -26.41 -12.83
C SER A 23 -31.36 -26.85 -13.76
N THR A 24 -31.29 -28.17 -13.95
CA THR A 24 -30.76 -28.82 -15.13
C THR A 24 -31.83 -28.80 -16.24
N LEU A 25 -31.58 -28.09 -17.34
CA LEU A 25 -32.24 -28.25 -18.65
C LEU A 25 -31.13 -27.93 -19.68
N ALA A 26 -30.54 -28.90 -20.38
CA ALA A 26 -31.05 -29.67 -21.53
C ALA A 26 -30.98 -28.90 -22.86
N SER A 27 -30.59 -29.65 -23.91
CA SER A 27 -30.57 -29.35 -25.36
C SER A 27 -29.32 -28.61 -25.87
N GLU A 28 -28.36 -29.25 -26.56
CA GLU A 28 -28.37 -29.98 -27.85
C GLU A 28 -28.53 -29.09 -29.10
N ALA A 29 -27.65 -29.35 -30.09
CA ALA A 29 -27.63 -28.87 -31.48
C ALA A 29 -27.15 -27.40 -31.65
N SER A 30 -26.47 -26.98 -32.71
CA SER A 30 -26.34 -27.50 -34.07
C SER A 30 -25.16 -26.82 -34.79
N GLU A 31 -24.48 -27.58 -35.65
CA GLU A 31 -24.00 -27.18 -36.98
C GLU A 31 -22.93 -26.07 -37.09
N ALA A 32 -21.74 -26.52 -37.50
CA ALA A 32 -20.80 -25.75 -38.31
C ALA A 32 -21.47 -25.34 -39.62
N SER A 33 -21.26 -24.09 -40.06
CA SER A 33 -21.62 -23.63 -41.41
C SER A 33 -20.70 -22.49 -41.82
N GLU A 34 -19.77 -22.85 -42.70
CA GLU A 34 -19.39 -22.15 -43.95
C GLU A 34 -19.20 -20.62 -43.94
N ALA A 35 -17.96 -20.25 -44.27
CA ALA A 35 -17.54 -19.31 -45.33
C ALA A 35 -18.47 -18.18 -45.78
N SER A 36 -17.90 -16.97 -45.85
CA SER A 36 -18.15 -15.88 -46.83
C SER A 36 -17.75 -14.55 -46.17
N GLU A 37 -17.06 -13.59 -46.77
CA GLU A 37 -16.27 -13.45 -47.98
C GLU A 37 -15.23 -12.36 -47.67
N ALA A 38 -14.09 -12.43 -48.36
CA ALA A 38 -13.23 -11.26 -48.53
C ALA A 38 -14.01 -10.17 -49.28
N SER A 39 -13.94 -8.93 -48.79
CA SER A 39 -14.28 -7.77 -49.59
C SER A 39 -13.16 -6.75 -49.43
N GLU A 40 -12.57 -6.44 -50.57
CA GLU A 40 -11.43 -5.57 -50.75
C GLU A 40 -11.78 -4.09 -50.54
N ALA A 41 -10.70 -3.35 -50.27
CA ALA A 41 -10.43 -2.00 -50.74
C ALA A 41 -11.39 -0.86 -50.33
N SER A 42 -10.83 0.09 -49.60
CA SER A 42 -10.98 1.52 -49.94
C SER A 42 -9.80 2.31 -49.38
N GLU A 43 -8.87 2.56 -50.30
CA GLU A 43 -8.15 3.80 -50.57
C GLU A 43 -8.04 4.87 -49.47
N ALA A 44 -6.81 5.38 -49.39
CA ALA A 44 -6.32 6.59 -48.79
C ALA A 44 -7.31 7.76 -48.67
N SER A 45 -7.24 8.46 -47.54
CA SER A 45 -7.39 9.90 -47.49
C SER A 45 -6.39 10.46 -46.50
N GLU A 46 -5.44 11.20 -47.05
CA GLU A 46 -4.47 11.98 -46.30
C GLU A 46 -5.10 13.20 -45.64
N ALA A 47 -4.40 13.65 -44.59
CA ALA A 47 -4.28 15.02 -44.12
C ALA A 47 -5.51 15.69 -43.49
N SER A 48 -5.39 15.98 -42.19
CA SER A 48 -5.54 17.33 -41.59
C SER A 48 -5.15 17.21 -40.10
N GLU A 49 -3.94 17.61 -39.73
CA GLU A 49 -3.64 18.91 -39.11
C GLU A 49 -3.88 18.92 -37.59
N ALA A 50 -2.75 18.88 -36.87
CA ALA A 50 -2.42 19.59 -35.64
C ALA A 50 -3.52 19.90 -34.60
N SER A 51 -3.36 19.31 -33.42
CA SER A 51 -3.66 19.92 -32.11
C SER A 51 -2.79 19.16 -31.09
N GLU A 52 -1.57 19.65 -30.84
CA GLU A 52 -1.24 20.47 -29.66
C GLU A 52 -1.27 19.67 -28.34
N ALA A 53 -0.07 19.54 -27.77
CA ALA A 53 0.24 19.28 -26.38
C ALA A 53 -0.30 17.99 -25.74
N SER A 54 0.54 16.95 -25.77
CA SER A 54 0.67 16.05 -24.62
C SER A 54 2.15 15.77 -24.45
N GLU A 55 2.79 16.63 -23.65
CA GLU A 55 4.07 16.39 -22.99
C GLU A 55 3.95 15.06 -22.23
N ALA A 56 4.31 13.97 -22.89
CA ALA A 56 4.37 12.63 -22.31
C ALA A 56 5.64 11.97 -22.84
N SER A 57 6.78 12.34 -22.27
CA SER A 57 8.04 11.60 -22.40
C SER A 57 8.97 11.92 -21.23
N GLU A 58 8.44 11.81 -20.00
CA GLU A 58 9.26 11.50 -18.82
C GLU A 58 9.18 9.98 -18.63
N ALA A 59 9.87 9.25 -19.51
CA ALA A 59 10.06 7.81 -19.37
C ALA A 59 11.52 7.51 -19.71
N SER A 60 12.35 7.46 -18.66
CA SER A 60 13.45 6.51 -18.47
C SER A 60 14.49 7.04 -17.47
N GLU A 61 14.08 7.20 -16.21
CA GLU A 61 14.99 7.23 -15.04
C GLU A 61 14.53 6.15 -14.03
N ALA A 62 14.15 4.98 -14.53
CA ALA A 62 13.76 3.83 -13.71
C ALA A 62 14.95 2.88 -13.51
N SER A 63 16.03 3.33 -12.85
CA SER A 63 17.11 2.43 -12.38
C SER A 63 17.94 2.96 -11.20
N GLU A 64 17.86 4.24 -10.83
CA GLU A 64 18.69 4.82 -9.75
C GLU A 64 17.93 5.04 -8.42
N ALA A 65 16.68 4.57 -8.29
CA ALA A 65 15.83 4.82 -7.10
C ALA A 65 16.16 3.97 -5.86
N SER A 66 17.25 3.18 -5.88
CA SER A 66 17.50 2.16 -4.87
C SER A 66 18.57 2.54 -3.83
N GLU A 67 19.17 3.72 -3.89
CA GLU A 67 20.31 4.07 -3.01
C GLU A 67 19.96 4.91 -1.76
N GLY A 68 18.72 5.43 -1.62
CA GLY A 68 18.43 6.47 -0.61
C GLY A 68 17.29 6.23 0.38
N VAL A 69 16.72 5.02 0.44
CA VAL A 69 15.42 4.77 1.10
C VAL A 69 15.53 3.71 2.20
N TYR A 70 16.49 3.88 3.10
CA TYR A 70 16.78 2.90 4.15
C TYR A 70 17.12 3.57 5.46
N SER A 71 16.65 2.97 6.55
CA SER A 71 17.10 3.26 7.90
C SER A 71 17.64 1.98 8.53
N GLU A 72 18.67 2.14 9.36
CA GLU A 72 19.24 1.05 10.16
C GLU A 72 18.30 0.67 11.32
N THR A 73 17.46 1.61 11.77
CA THR A 73 16.50 1.43 12.87
C THR A 73 15.06 1.44 12.37
N ALA A 74 14.18 0.78 13.13
CA ALA A 74 12.76 0.69 12.81
C ALA A 74 12.08 2.05 13.04
N THR A 75 12.48 2.77 14.09
CA THR A 75 12.05 4.15 14.37
C THR A 75 12.54 5.13 13.30
N GLY A 76 13.79 5.01 12.85
CA GLY A 76 14.34 5.89 11.80
C GLY A 76 13.61 5.74 10.46
N MET A 77 12.99 4.58 10.17
CA MET A 77 12.10 4.46 9.00
C MET A 77 10.86 5.35 9.12
N VAL A 78 10.33 5.54 10.32
CA VAL A 78 9.18 6.43 10.56
C VAL A 78 9.58 7.87 10.29
N GLU A 79 10.77 8.28 10.73
CA GLU A 79 11.31 9.61 10.46
C GLU A 79 11.51 9.85 8.95
N LEU A 80 12.10 8.89 8.24
CA LEU A 80 12.27 8.96 6.79
C LEU A 80 10.93 9.08 6.06
N VAL A 81 9.89 8.37 6.52
CA VAL A 81 8.55 8.48 5.97
C VAL A 81 8.01 9.89 6.09
N VAL A 82 8.07 10.47 7.30
CA VAL A 82 7.58 11.82 7.55
C VAL A 82 8.35 12.82 6.69
N GLN A 83 9.67 12.66 6.61
CA GLN A 83 10.50 13.50 5.76
C GLN A 83 10.09 13.42 4.28
N ALA A 84 9.90 12.21 3.72
CA ALA A 84 9.49 12.06 2.33
C ALA A 84 8.12 12.67 2.04
N ILE A 85 7.18 12.60 2.99
CA ILE A 85 5.87 13.27 2.86
C ILE A 85 6.06 14.79 2.85
N CYS A 86 6.83 15.34 3.80
CA CYS A 86 7.08 16.78 3.86
C CYS A 86 7.86 17.29 2.64
N ASP A 87 8.77 16.50 2.07
CA ASP A 87 9.48 16.81 0.83
C ASP A 87 8.56 16.76 -0.40
N GLY A 88 7.35 16.20 -0.28
CA GLY A 88 6.41 16.00 -1.39
C GLY A 88 6.82 14.84 -2.31
N ASP A 89 7.76 14.01 -1.87
CA ASP A 89 8.34 12.93 -2.65
C ASP A 89 7.54 11.64 -2.47
N ILE A 90 6.40 11.59 -3.19
CA ILE A 90 5.48 10.45 -3.16
C ILE A 90 6.14 9.17 -3.66
N GLU A 91 7.00 9.26 -4.68
CA GLU A 91 7.69 8.10 -5.26
C GLU A 91 8.68 7.50 -4.25
N ARG A 92 9.44 8.34 -3.54
CA ARG A 92 10.33 7.90 -2.46
C ARG A 92 9.54 7.27 -1.32
N HIS A 93 8.41 7.84 -0.92
CA HIS A 93 7.55 7.24 0.10
C HIS A 93 6.99 5.89 -0.36
N LEU A 94 6.46 5.81 -1.58
CA LEU A 94 5.95 4.56 -2.16
C LEU A 94 7.08 3.50 -2.26
N GLY A 95 8.28 3.95 -2.58
CA GLY A 95 9.51 3.17 -2.58
C GLY A 95 9.94 2.66 -1.20
N MET A 96 9.43 3.20 -0.09
CA MET A 96 9.69 2.65 1.25
C MET A 96 8.87 1.39 1.55
N HIS A 97 7.79 1.14 0.81
CA HIS A 97 6.95 -0.03 1.03
C HIS A 97 7.59 -1.32 0.54
N GLN A 98 7.44 -2.39 1.32
CA GLN A 98 7.95 -3.72 0.96
C GLN A 98 7.31 -4.28 -0.31
N ARG A 99 6.08 -3.85 -0.61
CA ARG A 99 5.32 -4.26 -1.79
C ARG A 99 5.03 -3.04 -2.62
N LYS A 100 4.95 -3.21 -3.94
CA LYS A 100 4.42 -2.18 -4.81
C LYS A 100 2.99 -1.86 -4.36
N ILE A 101 2.77 -0.61 -3.99
CA ILE A 101 1.46 -0.09 -3.65
C ILE A 101 1.01 0.75 -4.82
N GLU A 102 -0.20 0.49 -5.31
CA GLU A 102 -0.88 1.41 -6.20
C GLU A 102 -1.59 2.43 -5.31
N PRO A 103 -1.18 3.72 -5.32
CA PRO A 103 -1.85 4.74 -4.53
C PRO A 103 -3.30 4.86 -5.01
N ASP A 104 -4.22 4.91 -4.06
CA ASP A 104 -5.62 5.23 -4.35
C ASP A 104 -5.84 6.75 -4.16
N PRO A 105 -6.93 7.31 -4.71
CA PRO A 105 -7.20 8.75 -4.58
C PRO A 105 -7.28 9.23 -3.13
N TYR A 106 -7.68 8.37 -2.20
CA TYR A 106 -7.74 8.71 -0.78
C TYR A 106 -6.34 8.86 -0.18
N TYR A 107 -5.42 7.98 -0.55
CA TYR A 107 -4.02 8.05 -0.14
C TYR A 107 -3.35 9.31 -0.67
N GLU A 108 -3.51 9.62 -1.96
CA GLU A 108 -2.95 10.84 -2.58
C GLU A 108 -3.47 12.11 -1.91
N GLU A 109 -4.78 12.17 -1.62
CA GLU A 109 -5.38 13.29 -0.89
C GLU A 109 -4.73 13.47 0.50
N LYS A 110 -4.58 12.39 1.27
CA LYS A 110 -3.97 12.48 2.61
C LYS A 110 -2.48 12.80 2.57
N PHE A 111 -1.76 12.29 1.57
CA PHE A 111 -0.38 12.65 1.33
C PHE A 111 -0.26 14.15 1.04
N SER A 112 -1.07 14.67 0.11
CA SER A 112 -1.06 16.07 -0.28
C SER A 112 -1.43 17.00 0.87
N ILE A 113 -2.47 16.68 1.65
CA ILE A 113 -2.87 17.49 2.82
C ILE A 113 -1.75 17.61 3.84
N PHE A 114 -1.04 16.50 4.10
CA PHE A 114 0.06 16.54 5.05
C PHE A 114 1.28 17.27 4.47
N HIS A 115 1.63 17.03 3.21
CA HIS A 115 2.69 17.77 2.54
C HIS A 115 2.45 19.29 2.56
N GLU A 116 1.24 19.74 2.26
CA GLU A 116 0.85 21.15 2.32
C GLU A 116 1.02 21.71 3.74
N ALA A 117 0.58 20.97 4.77
CA ALA A 117 0.79 21.38 6.15
C ALA A 117 2.29 21.50 6.52
N CYS A 118 3.14 20.60 6.02
CA CYS A 118 4.60 20.72 6.20
C CYS A 118 5.16 21.99 5.55
N ASN A 119 4.71 22.33 4.35
CA ASN A 119 5.16 23.55 3.66
C ASN A 119 4.68 24.83 4.35
N ASP A 120 3.45 24.84 4.83
CA ASP A 120 2.82 26.03 5.40
C ASP A 120 3.33 26.34 6.81
N ALA A 121 3.41 25.31 7.68
CA ALA A 121 3.71 25.48 9.09
C ALA A 121 5.09 24.94 9.49
N GLY A 122 5.65 23.99 8.74
CA GLY A 122 6.83 23.23 9.14
C GLY A 122 6.57 22.29 10.32
N ILE A 123 7.48 21.34 10.55
CA ILE A 123 7.47 20.50 11.75
C ILE A 123 8.20 21.25 12.88
N ALA A 124 7.51 21.46 14.00
CA ALA A 124 8.10 22.01 15.22
C ALA A 124 8.72 20.91 16.09
N GLU A 125 8.00 19.81 16.26
CA GLU A 125 8.43 18.67 17.06
C GLU A 125 7.87 17.37 16.46
N MET A 126 8.65 16.30 16.54
CA MET A 126 8.20 14.96 16.20
C MET A 126 8.63 14.00 17.30
N GLU A 127 7.65 13.29 17.86
CA GLU A 127 7.87 12.24 18.85
C GLU A 127 7.49 10.90 18.24
N VAL A 128 8.45 9.99 18.15
CA VAL A 128 8.26 8.61 17.70
C VAL A 128 8.21 7.69 18.91
N THR A 129 7.12 6.95 19.06
CA THR A 129 6.88 6.05 20.20
C THR A 129 6.67 4.62 19.73
N SER A 130 7.38 3.69 20.37
CA SER A 130 7.26 2.24 20.15
C SER A 130 7.19 1.49 21.47
N ASP A 131 6.52 0.32 21.48
CA ASP A 131 6.46 -0.57 22.64
C ASP A 131 7.80 -1.26 22.95
N PHE A 132 8.73 -1.24 22.00
CA PHE A 132 10.03 -1.92 22.06
C PHE A 132 11.12 -0.97 21.59
N ASP A 133 12.32 -1.10 22.16
CA ASP A 133 13.51 -0.40 21.70
C ASP A 133 14.03 -0.98 20.37
N ASP A 134 14.75 -0.17 19.58
CA ASP A 134 15.28 -0.58 18.28
C ASP A 134 16.18 -1.81 18.36
N ASP A 135 17.00 -1.97 19.41
CA ASP A 135 17.85 -3.15 19.60
C ASP A 135 17.03 -4.45 19.66
N VAL A 136 15.89 -4.41 20.37
CA VAL A 136 14.98 -5.55 20.50
C VAL A 136 14.29 -5.83 19.17
N MET A 137 13.86 -4.78 18.47
CA MET A 137 13.25 -4.93 17.15
C MET A 137 14.24 -5.51 16.13
N GLN A 138 15.51 -5.08 16.20
CA GLN A 138 16.60 -5.51 15.35
C GLN A 138 17.01 -6.97 15.59
N GLU A 139 17.01 -7.43 16.83
CA GLU A 139 17.27 -8.83 17.15
C GLU A 139 16.13 -9.74 16.64
N GLN A 140 14.89 -9.31 16.81
CA GLN A 140 13.73 -10.12 16.48
C GLN A 140 13.41 -10.15 14.98
N LYS A 141 13.74 -9.10 14.23
CA LYS A 141 13.49 -8.97 12.78
C LYS A 141 12.02 -9.26 12.39
N ARG A 142 11.08 -8.74 13.17
CA ARG A 142 9.62 -8.94 12.97
C ARG A 142 8.94 -7.69 12.41
N ARG A 143 7.60 -7.65 12.45
CA ARG A 143 6.81 -6.46 12.14
C ARG A 143 6.42 -5.75 13.42
N TYR A 144 6.51 -4.43 13.40
CA TYR A 144 6.14 -3.57 14.51
C TYR A 144 5.18 -2.49 14.04
N LEU A 145 4.33 -2.04 14.96
CA LEU A 145 3.54 -0.84 14.81
C LEU A 145 4.25 0.23 15.62
N ILE A 146 4.59 1.34 14.98
CA ILE A 146 5.26 2.47 15.61
C ILE A 146 4.36 3.68 15.41
N ASP A 147 4.09 4.39 16.48
CA ASP A 147 3.27 5.59 16.47
C ASP A 147 4.17 6.83 16.40
N ALA A 148 3.73 7.87 15.71
CA ALA A 148 4.38 9.16 15.69
C ALA A 148 3.37 10.28 15.91
N ASN A 149 3.73 11.20 16.79
CA ASN A 149 3.03 12.47 17.02
C ASN A 149 3.87 13.59 16.42
N ILE A 150 3.29 14.35 15.50
CA ILE A 150 3.98 15.37 14.72
C ILE A 150 3.28 16.68 15.00
N VAL A 151 3.98 17.56 15.72
CA VAL A 151 3.51 18.89 16.09
C VAL A 151 4.04 19.88 15.06
N MET A 152 3.12 20.57 14.39
CA MET A 152 3.42 21.57 13.38
C MET A 152 3.74 22.93 14.01
N GLY A 153 4.36 23.84 13.26
CA GLY A 153 4.69 25.19 13.72
C GLY A 153 3.48 26.05 14.14
N ASP A 154 2.29 25.74 13.63
CA ASP A 154 1.02 26.37 13.98
C ASP A 154 0.32 25.71 15.20
N GLY A 155 0.91 24.65 15.76
CA GLY A 155 0.39 23.88 16.89
C GLY A 155 -0.59 22.77 16.50
N ALA A 156 -0.83 22.52 15.21
CA ALA A 156 -1.59 21.35 14.77
C ALA A 156 -0.82 20.06 15.11
N VAL A 157 -1.55 19.00 15.49
CA VAL A 157 -0.95 17.71 15.85
C VAL A 157 -1.46 16.60 14.94
N TYR A 158 -0.55 15.99 14.19
CA TYR A 158 -0.81 14.84 13.34
C TYR A 158 -0.34 13.58 14.05
N THR A 159 -1.22 12.59 14.18
CA THR A 159 -0.86 11.29 14.75
C THR A 159 -0.91 10.24 13.64
N THR A 160 0.15 9.46 13.49
CA THR A 160 0.21 8.40 12.49
C THR A 160 0.71 7.10 13.11
N SER A 161 0.15 5.98 12.69
CA SER A 161 0.61 4.65 13.06
C SER A 161 1.20 3.97 11.84
N ILE A 162 2.50 3.69 11.89
CA ILE A 162 3.27 3.14 10.79
C ILE A 162 3.63 1.69 11.10
N ARG A 163 3.33 0.80 10.15
CA ARG A 163 3.81 -0.58 10.24
C ARG A 163 5.16 -0.68 9.56
N VAL A 164 6.16 -1.10 10.31
CA VAL A 164 7.50 -1.39 9.80
C VAL A 164 7.79 -2.88 9.88
N ALA A 165 8.58 -3.39 8.95
CA ALA A 165 8.95 -4.79 8.86
C ALA A 165 10.39 -4.93 8.39
N TRP A 166 11.11 -5.87 8.99
CA TRP A 166 12.40 -6.31 8.46
C TRP A 166 12.19 -7.08 7.15
N GLY A 167 12.98 -6.75 6.13
CA GLY A 167 12.94 -7.42 4.84
C GLY A 167 14.23 -7.26 4.06
N SER A 168 14.30 -7.91 2.90
CA SER A 168 15.40 -7.76 1.96
C SER A 168 14.97 -6.93 0.75
N ILE A 169 15.89 -6.11 0.24
CA ILE A 169 15.77 -5.46 -1.06
C ILE A 169 16.78 -6.10 -1.99
N GLN A 170 16.31 -6.47 -3.18
CA GLN A 170 17.18 -6.93 -4.25
C GLN A 170 17.98 -5.72 -4.74
N GLY A 171 19.30 -5.72 -4.56
CA GLY A 171 20.14 -4.70 -5.17
C GLY A 171 20.26 -4.90 -6.68
N ALA A 172 21.13 -4.10 -7.31
CA ALA A 172 21.47 -4.24 -8.73
C ALA A 172 21.81 -5.69 -9.10
N GLU A 173 21.57 -6.08 -10.35
CA GLU A 173 21.73 -7.46 -10.80
C GLU A 173 23.13 -8.01 -10.45
N GLY A 174 23.17 -9.07 -9.62
CA GLY A 174 24.41 -9.68 -9.14
C GLY A 174 24.93 -9.17 -7.78
N SER A 175 24.29 -8.17 -7.17
CA SER A 175 24.59 -7.76 -5.78
C SER A 175 23.83 -8.60 -4.76
N GLU A 176 24.42 -8.74 -3.58
CA GLU A 176 23.77 -9.39 -2.43
C GLU A 176 22.56 -8.56 -1.99
N PRO A 177 21.44 -9.19 -1.60
CA PRO A 177 20.28 -8.48 -1.11
C PRO A 177 20.62 -7.74 0.18
N VAL A 178 20.21 -6.47 0.28
CA VAL A 178 20.40 -5.65 1.48
C VAL A 178 19.24 -5.88 2.41
N GLU A 179 19.52 -6.32 3.64
CA GLU A 179 18.50 -6.41 4.68
C GLU A 179 18.28 -5.06 5.36
N THR A 180 17.02 -4.67 5.54
CA THR A 180 16.65 -3.35 6.06
C THR A 180 15.19 -3.29 6.53
N TRP A 181 14.84 -2.23 7.24
CA TRP A 181 13.47 -1.92 7.63
C TRP A 181 12.69 -1.30 6.47
N ARG A 182 11.43 -1.71 6.29
CA ARG A 182 10.51 -1.21 5.26
C ARG A 182 9.10 -1.04 5.78
N LEU A 183 8.27 -0.31 5.05
CA LEU A 183 6.86 -0.16 5.40
C LEU A 183 6.06 -1.42 5.01
N ALA A 184 5.34 -1.96 5.99
CA ALA A 184 4.46 -3.10 5.84
C ALA A 184 3.00 -2.65 5.66
N GLY A 185 2.69 -2.26 4.42
CA GLY A 185 1.37 -1.77 4.01
C GLY A 185 1.22 -0.26 4.14
N LEU A 186 0.04 0.26 3.81
CA LEU A 186 -0.27 1.69 3.84
C LEU A 186 -0.25 2.23 5.28
N SER A 187 0.52 3.31 5.48
CA SER A 187 0.49 4.11 6.70
C SER A 187 -0.83 4.88 6.76
N ARG A 188 -1.44 4.96 7.94
CA ARG A 188 -2.66 5.74 8.15
C ARG A 188 -2.31 6.98 8.96
N VAL A 189 -2.31 8.12 8.28
CA VAL A 189 -2.20 9.43 8.92
C VAL A 189 -3.59 9.83 9.41
N GLN A 190 -3.72 10.07 10.72
CA GLN A 190 -4.89 10.76 11.26
C GLN A 190 -4.62 12.27 11.21
N VAL A 191 -5.46 12.96 10.44
CA VAL A 191 -5.42 14.42 10.26
C VAL A 191 -5.86 15.09 11.58
N PRO A 192 -5.27 16.23 11.96
CA PRO A 192 -5.42 16.87 13.26
C PRO A 192 -6.85 17.09 13.72
N ILE A 193 -7.03 16.88 15.03
CA ILE A 193 -8.09 17.50 15.81
C ILE A 193 -7.59 18.92 16.10
N LEU A 194 -8.12 19.92 15.39
CA LEU A 194 -7.86 21.33 15.72
C LEU A 194 -8.28 21.58 17.17
N ASN A 195 -7.31 21.75 18.06
CA ASN A 195 -7.55 22.18 19.43
C ASN A 195 -7.92 23.67 19.39
N GLU A 196 -9.18 23.98 19.07
CA GLU A 196 -9.75 25.34 19.16
C GLU A 196 -9.65 25.94 20.58
N ALA A 197 -9.23 25.15 21.57
CA ALA A 197 -9.17 25.53 22.98
C ALA A 197 -8.00 26.47 23.37
N LEU A 198 -6.98 26.66 22.54
CA LEU A 198 -5.82 27.52 22.89
C LEU A 198 -5.87 28.95 22.32
N SER A 199 -6.84 29.28 21.47
CA SER A 199 -7.02 30.64 20.92
C SER A 199 -7.99 31.52 21.73
N ARG A 200 -8.53 31.00 22.84
CA ARG A 200 -9.36 31.78 23.79
C ARG A 200 -8.62 31.94 25.13
N ASN A 201 -7.61 32.80 25.17
CA ASN A 201 -7.16 33.44 26.42
C ASN A 201 -6.59 34.83 26.13
#